data_AF-A0A0B7C540-F1
#
_entry.id   AF-A0A0B7C540-F1
#
_cell.length_a   1.000
_cell.length_b   1.000
_cell.length_c   1.000
_cell.angle_alpha   90.00
_cell.angle_beta   90.00
_cell.angle_gamma   90.00
#
_symmetry.space_group_name_H-M   'P 1'
#
loop_
_entity.id
_entity.type
_entity.pdbx_description
1 polymer ?
#
loop_
_entity_poly.entity_id
_entity_poly.type
_entity_poly.pdbx_seq_one_letter_code
_entity_poly.pdbx_strand_id
1 'polypeptide(L)'
;NVQYYPSLKWQYFISVEGLHNEYPANSFSHICDGVTTASGLKDCNNIHDTRHRDVFLHTIQPQRKYVVIVMDHGNSMSVTQLRTAKAITKHLIASFSDNDRIGVIGLSSKPVYP
;
A
#
# COMPACT_ATOMS: atom_id res chain seq x y z
N ASN A 1 -12.84 -1.94 -28.22
CA ASN A 1 -13.53 -2.84 -27.26
C ASN A 1 -14.98 -2.46 -27.01
N VAL A 2 -15.29 -1.25 -26.53
CA VAL A 2 -16.67 -0.88 -26.16
C VAL A 2 -17.66 -0.88 -27.34
N GLN A 3 -17.18 -0.62 -28.57
CA GLN A 3 -17.98 -0.75 -29.80
C GLN A 3 -18.54 -2.17 -30.01
N TYR A 4 -17.78 -3.20 -29.62
CA TYR A 4 -18.16 -4.60 -29.81
C TYR A 4 -18.87 -5.19 -28.59
N TYR A 5 -18.57 -4.67 -27.41
CA TYR A 5 -19.09 -5.18 -26.13
C TYR A 5 -19.57 -4.00 -25.26
N PRO A 6 -20.83 -3.56 -25.42
CA PRO A 6 -21.34 -2.37 -24.74
C PRO A 6 -21.50 -2.55 -23.22
N SER A 7 -21.51 -3.79 -22.72
CA SER A 7 -21.57 -4.11 -21.29
C SER A 7 -20.20 -4.13 -20.60
N LEU A 8 -19.11 -3.87 -21.33
CA LEU A 8 -17.77 -3.81 -20.75
C LEU A 8 -17.69 -2.78 -19.63
N LYS A 9 -17.03 -3.18 -18.55
CA LYS A 9 -16.68 -2.31 -17.44
C LYS A 9 -15.41 -1.53 -17.77
N TRP A 10 -14.90 -0.81 -16.78
CA TRP A 10 -13.65 -0.08 -16.82
C TRP A 10 -12.52 -0.90 -17.43
N GLN A 11 -11.84 -0.29 -18.40
CA GLN A 11 -10.61 -0.81 -18.96
C GLN A 11 -9.49 0.10 -18.52
N TYR A 12 -8.37 -0.47 -18.12
CA TYR A 12 -7.25 0.30 -17.63
C TYR A 12 -5.92 -0.28 -18.09
N PHE A 13 -4.93 0.61 -18.17
CA PHE A 13 -3.53 0.28 -18.37
C PHE A 13 -2.75 0.93 -17.24
N ILE A 14 -1.92 0.13 -16.57
CA ILE A 14 -1.09 0.57 -15.44
C ILE A 14 0.35 0.19 -15.77
N SER A 15 1.21 1.20 -15.86
CA SER A 15 2.65 1.05 -16.06
C SER A 15 3.38 0.97 -14.73
N VAL A 16 4.50 0.27 -14.71
CA VAL A 16 5.47 0.28 -13.59
C VAL A 16 6.08 1.67 -13.37
N GLU A 17 6.04 2.54 -14.37
CA GLU A 17 6.49 3.94 -14.28
C GLU A 17 5.46 4.87 -13.61
N GLY A 18 4.30 4.34 -13.19
CA GLY A 18 3.24 5.12 -12.55
C GLY A 18 2.22 5.74 -13.52
N LEU A 19 2.37 5.51 -14.83
CA LEU A 19 1.33 5.89 -15.80
C LEU A 19 0.10 5.01 -15.62
N HIS A 20 -1.06 5.64 -15.43
CA HIS A 20 -2.34 4.95 -15.27
C HIS A 20 -3.40 5.60 -16.13
N ASN A 21 -3.90 4.85 -17.11
CA ASN A 21 -4.95 5.29 -18.03
C ASN A 21 -6.20 4.43 -17.82
N GLU A 22 -7.37 5.07 -17.76
CA GLU A 22 -8.66 4.40 -17.57
C GLU A 22 -9.66 4.84 -18.66
N TYR A 23 -10.51 3.91 -19.11
CA TYR A 23 -11.59 4.16 -20.07
C TYR A 23 -12.91 3.53 -19.59
N PRO A 24 -14.06 4.24 -19.69
CA PRO A 24 -14.21 5.63 -20.12
C PRO A 24 -13.48 6.61 -19.17
N ALA A 25 -13.18 7.84 -19.57
CA ALA A 25 -12.52 8.76 -18.65
C ALA A 25 -13.51 9.27 -17.59
N ASN A 26 -13.09 9.35 -16.33
CA ASN A 26 -13.86 9.94 -15.24
C ASN A 26 -13.02 10.83 -14.33
N SER A 27 -13.72 11.78 -13.69
CA SER A 27 -13.16 12.60 -12.62
C SER A 27 -13.29 11.85 -11.29
N PHE A 28 -12.19 11.76 -10.56
CA PHE A 28 -12.13 11.14 -9.23
C PHE A 28 -12.36 12.15 -8.08
N SER A 29 -13.07 13.24 -8.37
CA SER A 29 -13.36 14.35 -7.43
C SER A 29 -13.98 13.89 -6.09
N HIS A 30 -14.80 12.85 -6.10
CA HIS A 30 -15.65 12.48 -4.95
C HIS A 30 -14.93 11.80 -3.77
N ILE A 31 -13.67 11.36 -3.91
CA ILE A 31 -12.93 10.71 -2.80
C ILE A 31 -12.17 11.76 -1.95
N CYS A 32 -12.10 13.00 -2.40
CA CYS A 32 -11.46 14.11 -1.69
C CYS A 32 -12.38 14.84 -0.68
N ASP A 33 -13.55 14.29 -0.37
CA ASP A 33 -14.63 14.99 0.37
C ASP A 33 -14.76 14.60 1.86
N GLY A 34 -13.84 13.78 2.39
CA GLY A 34 -14.04 13.14 3.70
C GLY A 34 -12.98 13.37 4.79
N VAL A 35 -11.78 13.89 4.50
CA VAL A 35 -10.73 14.04 5.53
C VAL A 35 -10.09 15.42 5.44
N THR A 36 -10.61 16.35 6.23
CA THR A 36 -9.90 17.57 6.59
C THR A 36 -8.65 17.20 7.38
N THR A 37 -7.49 17.29 6.76
CA THR A 37 -6.24 17.38 7.52
C THR A 37 -6.28 18.66 8.37
N ALA A 38 -5.55 18.71 9.49
CA ALA A 38 -5.47 19.90 10.35
C ALA A 38 -4.99 21.18 9.61
N SER A 39 -4.53 21.05 8.36
CA SER A 39 -4.10 22.12 7.46
C SER A 39 -5.13 22.49 6.37
N GLY A 40 -6.34 21.92 6.36
CA GLY A 40 -7.41 22.29 5.42
C GLY A 40 -7.18 21.87 3.96
N LEU A 41 -6.14 21.08 3.68
CA LEU A 41 -5.81 20.62 2.33
C LEU A 41 -6.48 19.26 2.08
N LYS A 42 -7.31 19.20 1.03
CA LYS A 42 -7.94 17.97 0.53
C LYS A 42 -6.84 17.03 0.01
N ASP A 43 -6.60 15.91 0.68
CA ASP A 43 -5.61 14.93 0.21
C ASP A 43 -6.22 14.07 -0.90
N CYS A 44 -6.00 14.52 -2.14
CA CYS A 44 -6.38 13.82 -3.36
C CYS A 44 -5.25 12.96 -3.93
N ASN A 45 -4.11 12.89 -3.26
CA ASN A 45 -2.97 12.14 -3.76
C ASN A 45 -3.27 10.65 -3.59
N ASN A 46 -3.19 9.88 -4.68
CA ASN A 46 -3.22 8.41 -4.70
C ASN A 46 -4.60 7.72 -4.78
N ILE A 47 -5.67 8.40 -5.22
CA ILE A 47 -6.99 7.74 -5.45
C ILE A 47 -6.90 6.60 -6.48
N HIS A 48 -6.04 6.77 -7.48
CA HIS A 48 -5.79 5.77 -8.52
C HIS A 48 -4.98 4.58 -8.00
N ASP A 49 -4.08 4.83 -7.05
CA ASP A 49 -3.29 3.80 -6.41
C ASP A 49 -4.23 2.90 -5.60
N THR A 50 -5.10 3.46 -4.75
CA THR A 50 -5.96 2.65 -3.87
C THR A 50 -6.94 1.72 -4.58
N ARG A 51 -7.51 2.10 -5.73
CA ARG A 51 -8.51 1.25 -6.42
C ARG A 51 -7.90 0.09 -7.19
N HIS A 52 -6.78 0.32 -7.86
CA HIS A 52 -6.19 -0.65 -8.78
C HIS A 52 -4.87 -1.25 -8.30
N ARG A 53 -4.32 -0.79 -7.16
CA ARG A 53 -3.09 -1.33 -6.58
C ARG A 53 -3.17 -2.83 -6.40
N ASP A 54 -4.23 -3.37 -5.82
CA ASP A 54 -4.27 -4.81 -5.54
C ASP A 54 -4.26 -5.60 -6.86
N VAL A 55 -5.04 -5.17 -7.86
CA VAL A 55 -5.01 -5.82 -9.18
C VAL A 55 -3.61 -5.72 -9.82
N PHE A 56 -2.99 -4.55 -9.74
CA PHE A 56 -1.63 -4.33 -10.25
C PHE A 56 -0.58 -5.19 -9.53
N LEU A 57 -0.62 -5.27 -8.19
CA LEU A 57 0.29 -6.09 -7.40
C LEU A 57 0.17 -7.57 -7.76
N HIS A 58 -1.04 -8.06 -7.99
CA HIS A 58 -1.27 -9.44 -8.43
C HIS A 58 -0.75 -9.72 -9.84
N THR A 59 -0.69 -8.72 -10.73
CA THR A 59 -0.16 -8.91 -12.09
C THR A 59 1.37 -8.86 -12.12
N ILE A 60 2.00 -7.95 -11.37
CA ILE A 60 3.47 -7.83 -11.37
C ILE A 60 4.16 -8.88 -10.49
N GLN A 61 3.50 -9.31 -9.41
CA GLN A 61 4.06 -10.29 -8.48
C GLN A 61 2.96 -11.27 -8.03
N PRO A 62 2.57 -12.21 -8.91
CA PRO A 62 1.48 -13.15 -8.63
C PRO A 62 1.84 -14.15 -7.51
N GLN A 63 3.13 -14.35 -7.26
CA GLN A 63 3.61 -15.31 -6.26
C GLN A 63 3.52 -14.72 -4.85
N ARG A 64 2.97 -15.52 -3.93
CA ARG A 64 2.90 -15.19 -2.50
C ARG A 64 4.29 -14.95 -1.93
N LYS A 65 4.46 -13.85 -1.19
CA LYS A 65 5.67 -13.57 -0.42
C LYS A 65 5.49 -13.99 1.05
N TYR A 66 6.58 -14.46 1.64
CA TYR A 66 6.70 -14.70 3.08
C TYR A 66 7.73 -13.71 3.63
N VAL A 67 7.29 -12.76 4.44
CA VAL A 67 8.10 -11.65 4.92
C VAL A 67 8.15 -11.68 6.44
N VAL A 68 9.36 -11.61 7.01
CA VAL A 68 9.56 -11.47 8.45
C VAL A 68 10.21 -10.11 8.72
N ILE A 69 9.47 -9.24 9.40
CA ILE A 69 9.96 -7.92 9.82
C ILE A 69 10.49 -8.06 11.23
N VAL A 70 11.79 -7.81 11.41
CA VAL A 70 12.44 -7.82 12.72
C VAL A 70 12.69 -6.38 13.15
N MET A 71 12.04 -5.96 14.23
CA MET A 71 12.22 -4.65 14.85
C MET A 71 13.11 -4.78 16.08
N ASP A 72 14.24 -4.08 16.08
CA ASP A 72 15.04 -3.91 17.28
C ASP A 72 14.28 -3.06 18.29
N HIS A 73 14.17 -3.55 19.52
CA HIS A 73 13.57 -2.93 20.70
C HIS A 73 14.56 -3.00 21.89
N GLY A 74 15.87 -3.00 21.60
CA GLY A 74 16.92 -3.02 22.60
C GLY A 74 17.06 -1.70 23.37
N ASN A 75 17.87 -1.73 24.43
CA ASN A 75 18.07 -0.61 25.37
C ASN A 75 18.74 0.64 24.76
N SER A 76 19.23 0.54 23.52
CA SER A 76 19.91 1.63 22.79
C SER A 76 18.96 2.47 21.92
N MET A 77 17.68 2.11 21.82
CA MET A 77 16.76 2.80 20.94
C MET A 77 15.98 3.90 21.67
N SER A 78 16.00 5.11 21.12
CA SER A 78 15.22 6.22 21.67
C SER A 78 13.72 6.03 21.42
N VAL A 79 12.89 6.70 22.22
CA VAL A 79 11.41 6.69 22.04
C VAL A 79 11.02 7.19 20.65
N THR A 80 11.74 8.16 20.10
CA THR A 80 11.48 8.68 18.74
C THR A 80 11.84 7.65 17.68
N GLN A 81 12.98 6.97 17.78
CA GLN A 81 13.37 5.90 16.87
C GLN A 81 12.36 4.75 16.88
N LEU A 82 11.87 4.35 18.06
CA LEU A 82 10.83 3.33 18.17
C LEU A 82 9.54 3.74 17.46
N ARG A 83 9.09 4.99 17.65
CA ARG A 83 7.89 5.52 16.99
C ARG A 83 8.05 5.56 15.48
N THR A 84 9.21 6.00 14.99
CA THR A 84 9.53 6.02 13.56
C THR A 84 9.57 4.62 12.98
N ALA A 85 10.27 3.67 13.63
CA ALA A 85 10.34 2.28 13.19
C ALA A 85 8.94 1.64 13.11
N LYS A 86 8.08 1.90 14.10
CA LYS A 86 6.68 1.46 14.10
C LYS A 86 5.88 2.08 12.96
N ALA A 87 6.07 3.37 12.67
CA ALA A 87 5.39 4.05 11.57
C ALA A 87 5.80 3.48 10.20
N ILE A 88 7.10 3.27 10.00
CA ILE A 88 7.64 2.64 8.79
C ILE A 88 7.10 1.21 8.64
N THR A 89 7.11 0.43 9.73
CA THR A 89 6.60 -0.95 9.70
C THR A 89 5.12 -1.00 9.33
N LYS A 90 4.30 -0.09 9.86
CA LYS A 90 2.89 0.04 9.45
C LYS A 90 2.76 0.38 7.97
N HIS A 91 3.60 1.28 7.46
CA HIS A 91 3.58 1.65 6.06
C HIS A 91 3.98 0.48 5.14
N LEU A 92 4.99 -0.31 5.52
CA LEU A 92 5.37 -1.53 4.81
C LEU A 92 4.24 -2.57 4.84
N ILE A 93 3.62 -2.81 5.99
CA ILE A 93 2.50 -3.76 6.09
C ILE A 93 1.35 -3.34 5.14
N ALA A 94 1.08 -2.03 5.04
CA ALA A 94 0.05 -1.50 4.15
C ALA A 94 0.38 -1.58 2.65
N SER A 95 1.64 -1.87 2.27
CA SER A 95 2.05 -2.02 0.87
C SER A 95 2.05 -3.46 0.36
N PHE A 96 1.88 -4.45 1.24
CA PHE A 96 1.75 -5.85 0.85
C PHE A 96 0.34 -6.20 0.40
N SER A 97 0.22 -7.29 -0.36
CA SER A 97 -1.07 -7.84 -0.81
C SER A 97 -1.67 -8.78 0.24
N ASP A 98 -2.99 -8.97 0.21
CA ASP A 98 -3.71 -9.94 1.06
C ASP A 98 -3.22 -11.39 0.89
N ASN A 99 -2.59 -11.71 -0.24
CA ASN A 99 -2.01 -13.04 -0.47
C ASN A 99 -0.67 -13.23 0.27
N ASP A 100 -0.01 -12.16 0.71
CA ASP A 100 1.29 -12.22 1.36
C ASP A 100 1.17 -12.64 2.84
N ARG A 101 2.20 -13.31 3.36
CA ARG A 101 2.28 -13.76 4.75
C ARG A 101 3.35 -12.96 5.48
N ILE A 102 2.93 -12.20 6.48
CA ILE A 102 3.81 -11.26 7.19
C ILE A 102 3.88 -11.65 8.66
N GLY A 103 5.10 -11.87 9.15
CA GLY A 103 5.40 -11.98 10.58
C GLY A 103 6.16 -10.74 11.06
N VAL A 104 5.83 -10.24 12.24
CA VAL A 104 6.54 -9.11 12.85
C VAL A 104 7.07 -9.53 14.22
N ILE A 105 8.37 -9.36 14.43
CA ILE A 105 9.08 -9.79 15.64
C ILE A 105 9.80 -8.58 16.25
N GLY A 106 9.53 -8.30 17.52
CA GLY A 106 10.28 -7.31 18.30
C GLY A 106 11.37 -7.99 19.11
N LEU A 107 12.61 -7.50 19.03
CA LEU A 107 13.76 -8.05 19.77
C LEU A 107 14.25 -7.04 20.81
N SER A 108 14.05 -7.30 22.10
CA SER A 108 14.59 -6.46 23.18
C SER A 108 15.94 -6.92 23.72
N SER A 109 16.31 -8.17 23.42
CA SER A 109 17.52 -8.82 23.91
C SER A 109 18.04 -9.81 22.86
N LYS A 110 19.23 -10.36 23.09
CA LYS A 110 19.87 -11.30 22.17
C LYS A 110 18.99 -12.55 22.00
N PRO A 111 18.56 -12.89 20.76
CA PRO A 111 17.77 -14.08 20.54
C PRO A 111 18.59 -15.34 20.89
N VAL A 112 17.97 -16.24 21.65
CA VAL A 112 18.54 -17.55 22.01
C VAL A 112 17.73 -18.62 21.29
N TYR A 113 18.40 -19.48 20.52
CA TYR A 113 17.76 -20.63 19.87
C TYR A 113 17.56 -21.74 20.91
N PRO A 114 16.41 -22.44 20.93
CA PRO A 114 16.16 -23.55 21.86
C PRO A 114 17.10 -24.74 21.66
#